data_AF-A0A2U7PNF9-F1
#
_entry.id   AF-A0A2U7PNF9-F1
#
_cell.length_a   1.000
_cell.length_b   1.000
_cell.length_c   1.000
_cell.angle_alpha   90.00
_cell.angle_beta   90.00
_cell.angle_gamma   90.00
#
_symmetry.space_group_name_H-M   'P 1'
#
loop_
_entity.id
_entity.type
_entity.pdbx_description
1 polymer ?
#
loop_
_entity_poly.entity_id
_entity_poly.type
_entity_poly.pdbx_seq_one_letter_code
_entity_poly.pdbx_strand_id
1 'polypeptide(L)'
;MKEKFFTKRNGVICWSYKHEKCIKCGKTEHKHKGRGLCLSCFNKERRNIGNTPVLIKISRKREQIRKRIATILRNTKRKRILDKKIYQKIWRFEKVSKKMLKNGKNPLKIFLNGNLTYLPFEHLDKPSLKGSKYLNSKTEFKKNHKKYEVETRDYKRKLRILGLYKKYFNIYLKTKKG
;
A
#
# COMPACT_ATOMS: atom_id res chain seq x y z
N MET A 1 -21.28 40.12 23.11
CA MET A 1 -20.04 40.38 22.34
C MET A 1 -18.94 40.82 23.30
N LYS A 2 -17.77 40.16 23.33
CA LYS A 2 -16.72 40.44 24.32
C LYS A 2 -15.81 41.58 23.83
N GLU A 3 -16.00 42.80 24.32
CA GLU A 3 -15.12 43.97 24.11
C GLU A 3 -13.72 43.85 24.78
N LYS A 4 -13.29 42.65 25.17
CA LYS A 4 -12.16 42.39 26.07
C LYS A 4 -10.75 42.56 25.46
N PHE A 5 -10.60 43.18 24.28
CA PHE A 5 -9.31 43.22 23.57
C PHE A 5 -8.59 44.58 23.58
N PHE A 6 -9.23 45.63 24.12
CA PHE A 6 -8.63 46.96 24.16
C PHE A 6 -8.41 47.44 25.59
N THR A 7 -7.19 47.90 25.85
CA THR A 7 -6.82 48.59 27.07
C THR A 7 -7.23 50.05 26.93
N LYS A 8 -8.06 50.56 27.83
CA LYS A 8 -8.40 51.99 27.89
C LYS A 8 -7.33 52.72 28.72
N ARG A 9 -6.82 53.86 28.23
CA ARG A 9 -5.98 54.79 29.00
C ARG A 9 -6.61 56.17 28.89
N ASN A 10 -6.94 56.79 30.01
CA ASN A 10 -7.63 58.08 30.07
C ASN A 10 -8.92 58.13 29.20
N GLY A 11 -9.67 57.02 29.15
CA GLY A 11 -10.89 56.91 28.33
C GLY A 11 -10.67 56.57 26.85
N VAL A 12 -9.43 56.60 26.34
CA VAL A 12 -9.10 56.32 24.93
C VAL A 12 -8.78 54.83 24.72
N ILE A 13 -9.32 54.23 23.66
CA ILE A 13 -9.07 52.84 23.26
C ILE A 13 -7.66 52.72 22.65
N CYS A 14 -6.72 52.11 23.37
CA CYS A 14 -5.34 52.00 22.91
C CYS A 14 -5.03 50.65 22.21
N TRP A 15 -4.30 50.75 21.09
CA TRP A 15 -3.76 49.63 20.32
C TRP A 15 -2.70 48.83 21.07
N SER A 16 -1.92 49.45 21.95
CA SER A 16 -1.03 48.83 22.92
C SER A 16 -0.83 49.80 24.07
N TYR A 17 -0.09 49.41 25.11
CA TYR A 17 0.26 50.32 26.20
C TYR A 17 0.93 51.64 25.72
N LYS A 18 1.59 51.61 24.55
CA LYS A 18 2.34 52.75 24.00
C LYS A 18 1.76 53.34 22.71
N HIS A 19 0.72 52.73 22.12
CA HIS A 19 0.26 53.11 20.79
C HIS A 19 -1.26 53.11 20.71
N GLU A 20 -1.83 54.09 20.01
CA GLU A 20 -3.28 54.21 19.81
C GLU A 20 -3.76 53.56 18.51
N LYS A 21 -2.86 53.41 17.52
CA LYS A 21 -3.11 52.78 16.23
C LYS A 21 -1.91 51.99 15.74
N CYS A 22 -2.04 51.27 14.63
CA CYS A 22 -0.91 50.59 14.02
C CYS A 22 0.19 51.59 13.61
N ILE A 23 1.41 51.42 14.12
CA ILE A 23 2.55 52.32 13.84
C ILE A 23 2.97 52.36 12.37
N LYS A 24 2.63 51.34 11.58
CA LYS A 24 3.05 51.22 10.17
C LYS A 24 2.01 51.69 9.15
N CYS A 25 0.71 51.48 9.42
CA CYS A 25 -0.36 51.78 8.45
C CYS A 25 -1.50 52.64 9.01
N GLY A 26 -1.45 53.01 10.30
CA GLY A 26 -2.46 53.84 10.93
C GLY A 26 -3.80 53.15 11.23
N LYS A 27 -4.04 51.92 10.76
CA LYS A 27 -5.29 51.19 11.02
C LYS A 27 -5.52 50.90 12.52
N THR A 28 -6.79 50.96 12.92
CA THR A 28 -7.32 50.66 14.27
C THR A 28 -8.17 49.39 14.30
N GLU A 29 -8.07 48.52 13.28
CA GLU A 29 -8.78 47.24 13.20
C GLU A 29 -7.82 46.05 13.15
N HIS A 30 -8.21 44.93 13.78
CA HIS A 30 -7.40 43.70 13.90
C HIS A 30 -6.03 43.85 14.61
N LYS A 31 -6.07 44.10 15.92
CA LYS A 31 -4.90 44.24 16.80
C LYS A 31 -4.09 42.95 16.91
N HIS A 32 -2.77 43.05 16.69
CA HIS A 32 -1.83 42.00 17.05
C HIS A 32 -1.34 42.22 18.49
N LYS A 33 -1.11 41.14 19.26
CA LYS A 33 -0.81 41.20 20.70
C LYS A 33 0.50 41.91 21.08
N GLY A 34 1.34 42.32 20.13
CA GLY A 34 2.62 43.00 20.41
C GLY A 34 3.12 43.93 19.31
N ARG A 35 4.08 44.81 19.67
CA ARG A 35 4.83 45.75 18.80
C ARG A 35 4.05 46.91 18.16
N GLY A 36 2.80 47.15 18.56
CA GLY A 36 2.04 48.27 18.00
C GLY A 36 1.65 48.09 16.53
N LEU A 37 1.63 46.86 16.00
CA LEU A 37 1.26 46.58 14.60
C LEU A 37 -0.15 45.98 14.50
N CYS A 38 -0.82 46.18 13.36
CA CYS A 38 -1.99 45.39 13.01
C CYS A 38 -1.58 44.00 12.49
N LEU A 39 -2.52 43.05 12.48
CA LEU A 39 -2.26 41.66 12.07
C LEU A 39 -1.60 41.58 10.68
N SER A 40 -2.05 42.42 9.74
CA SER A 40 -1.50 42.49 8.36
C SER A 40 -0.05 42.98 8.35
N CYS A 41 0.25 44.09 9.03
CA CYS A 41 1.61 44.64 9.10
C CYS A 41 2.57 43.71 9.85
N PHE A 42 2.11 43.11 10.95
CA PHE A 42 2.89 42.12 11.70
C PHE A 42 3.22 40.91 10.82
N ASN A 43 2.26 40.38 10.06
CA ASN A 43 2.50 39.25 9.16
C ASN A 43 3.46 39.60 8.03
N LYS A 44 3.38 40.80 7.45
CA LYS A 44 4.36 41.28 6.45
C LYS A 44 5.76 41.37 7.05
N GLU A 45 5.90 41.98 8.22
CA GLU A 45 7.19 42.14 8.90
C GLU A 45 7.77 40.77 9.31
N ARG A 46 6.94 39.86 9.84
CA ARG A 46 7.33 38.48 10.17
C ARG A 46 7.79 37.68 8.95
N ARG A 47 7.26 37.96 7.76
CA ARG A 47 7.72 37.37 6.50
C ARG A 47 9.07 37.96 6.06
N ASN A 48 9.28 39.25 6.30
CA ASN A 48 10.52 39.95 5.93
C ASN A 48 11.70 39.64 6.85
N ILE A 49 11.48 39.26 8.11
CA ILE A 49 12.54 38.88 9.09
C ILE A 49 13.31 37.59 8.67
N GLY A 50 13.03 36.99 7.51
CA GLY A 50 13.94 36.02 6.87
C GLY A 50 13.96 34.60 7.46
N ASN A 51 13.47 34.39 8.69
CA ASN A 51 13.42 33.07 9.31
C ASN A 51 12.20 32.21 8.94
N THR A 52 11.15 32.82 8.39
CA THR A 52 9.93 32.10 7.99
C THR A 52 10.12 31.21 6.75
N PRO A 53 10.83 31.61 5.68
CA PRO A 53 11.10 30.74 4.53
C PRO A 53 11.90 29.50 4.91
N VAL A 54 12.92 29.64 5.77
CA VAL A 54 13.80 28.53 6.18
C VAL A 54 13.01 27.52 7.02
N LEU A 55 12.29 27.98 8.05
CA LEU A 55 11.47 27.09 8.88
C LEU A 55 10.33 26.43 8.10
N ILE A 56 9.70 27.14 7.16
CA ILE A 56 8.69 26.56 6.25
C ILE A 56 9.34 25.51 5.34
N LYS A 57 10.52 25.77 4.77
CA LYS A 57 11.27 24.79 3.95
C LYS A 57 11.63 23.54 4.76
N ILE A 58 12.13 23.70 5.98
CA ILE A 58 12.44 22.59 6.89
C ILE A 58 11.18 21.79 7.21
N SER A 59 10.07 22.47 7.54
CA SER A 59 8.79 21.83 7.82
C SER A 59 8.29 21.02 6.62
N ARG A 60 8.33 21.59 5.41
CA ARG A 60 7.99 20.89 4.16
C ARG A 60 8.87 19.67 3.92
N LYS A 61 10.19 19.78 4.11
CA LYS A 61 11.12 18.63 4.00
C LYS A 61 10.79 17.54 5.01
N ARG A 62 10.53 17.91 6.28
CA ARG A 62 10.11 16.97 7.33
C ARG A 62 8.82 16.24 6.95
N GLU A 63 7.85 16.96 6.41
CA GLU A 63 6.59 16.37 5.97
C GLU A 63 6.78 15.41 4.78
N GLN A 64 7.62 15.76 3.80
CA GLN A 64 7.97 14.86 2.71
C GLN A 64 8.65 13.58 3.20
N ILE A 65 9.60 13.69 4.14
CA ILE A 65 10.26 12.54 4.76
C ILE A 65 9.24 11.67 5.50
N ARG A 66 8.36 12.25 6.31
CA ARG A 66 7.27 11.52 7.00
C ARG A 66 6.39 10.75 6.02
N LYS A 67 5.97 11.38 4.93
CA LYS A 67 5.17 10.71 3.87
C LYS A 67 5.92 9.54 3.22
N ARG A 68 7.23 9.69 2.96
CA ARG A 68 8.08 8.61 2.44
C ARG A 68 8.17 7.45 3.43
N ILE A 69 8.48 7.72 4.70
CA ILE A 69 8.53 6.69 5.75
C ILE A 69 7.18 5.97 5.89
N ALA A 70 6.07 6.70 5.96
CA ALA A 70 4.73 6.12 6.06
C ALA A 70 4.38 5.23 4.85
N THR A 71 4.85 5.58 3.66
CA THR A 71 4.67 4.78 2.45
C THR A 71 5.49 3.48 2.52
N ILE A 72 6.75 3.58 2.96
CA ILE A 72 7.62 2.41 3.19
C ILE A 72 6.98 1.47 4.22
N LEU A 73 6.55 1.98 5.38
CA LEU A 73 5.93 1.18 6.43
C LEU A 73 4.63 0.50 5.95
N ARG A 74 3.79 1.21 5.20
CA ARG A 74 2.58 0.63 4.58
C ARG A 74 2.92 -0.50 3.61
N ASN A 75 3.93 -0.32 2.76
CA ASN A 75 4.37 -1.33 1.81
C ASN A 75 4.96 -2.55 2.52
N THR A 76 5.76 -2.35 3.56
CA THR A 76 6.32 -3.44 4.40
C THR A 76 5.21 -4.23 5.11
N LYS A 77 4.21 -3.54 5.69
CA LYS A 77 3.04 -4.20 6.30
C LYS A 77 2.23 -4.98 5.28
N ARG A 78 1.97 -4.41 4.10
CA ARG A 78 1.27 -5.08 2.99
C ARG A 78 2.03 -6.32 2.51
N LYS A 79 3.36 -6.24 2.40
CA LYS A 79 4.22 -7.39 2.09
C LYS A 79 4.06 -8.51 3.13
N ARG A 80 4.19 -8.20 4.42
CA ARG A 80 3.97 -9.18 5.52
C ARG A 80 2.58 -9.85 5.46
N ILE A 81 1.52 -9.08 5.19
CA ILE A 81 0.15 -9.63 5.06
C ILE A 81 0.04 -10.56 3.83
N LEU A 82 0.61 -10.15 2.69
CA LEU A 82 0.61 -10.96 1.48
C LEU A 82 1.38 -12.27 1.70
N ASP A 83 2.51 -12.20 2.39
CA ASP A 83 3.33 -13.35 2.75
C ASP A 83 2.54 -14.32 3.65
N LYS A 84 1.81 -13.81 4.65
CA LYS A 84 0.91 -14.64 5.50
C LYS A 84 -0.18 -15.36 4.69
N LYS A 85 -0.84 -14.67 3.76
CA LYS A 85 -1.89 -15.28 2.91
C LYS A 85 -1.33 -16.34 1.96
N ILE A 86 -0.15 -16.09 1.38
CA ILE A 86 0.54 -17.06 0.53
C ILE A 86 0.92 -18.29 1.36
N TYR A 87 1.55 -18.09 2.52
CA TYR A 87 1.92 -19.16 3.44
C TYR A 87 0.72 -20.05 3.83
N GLN A 88 -0.40 -19.45 4.23
CA GLN A 88 -1.62 -20.21 4.57
C GLN A 88 -2.14 -21.08 3.41
N LYS A 89 -2.06 -20.59 2.16
CA LYS A 89 -2.45 -21.38 0.98
C LYS A 89 -1.49 -22.53 0.75
N ILE A 90 -0.18 -22.29 0.80
CA ILE A 90 0.84 -23.33 0.65
C ILE A 90 0.67 -24.40 1.73
N TRP A 91 0.50 -24.01 2.99
CA TRP A 91 0.26 -24.94 4.10
C TRP A 91 -0.98 -25.84 3.86
N ARG A 92 -2.08 -25.27 3.33
CA ARG A 92 -3.25 -26.08 2.94
C ARG A 92 -2.93 -27.07 1.82
N PHE A 93 -2.15 -26.68 0.82
CA PHE A 93 -1.73 -27.57 -0.27
C PHE A 93 -0.78 -28.67 0.21
N GLU A 94 0.11 -28.39 1.15
CA GLU A 94 0.95 -29.40 1.78
C GLU A 94 0.10 -30.42 2.55
N LYS A 95 -0.92 -29.98 3.29
CA LYS A 95 -1.89 -30.88 3.94
C LYS A 95 -2.59 -31.79 2.94
N VAL A 96 -3.02 -31.26 1.79
CA VAL A 96 -3.64 -32.04 0.71
C VAL A 96 -2.66 -33.06 0.15
N SER A 97 -1.42 -32.64 -0.13
CA SER A 97 -0.38 -33.54 -0.68
C SER A 97 -0.03 -34.66 0.29
N LYS A 98 0.05 -34.36 1.60
CA LYS A 98 0.22 -35.38 2.66
C LYS A 98 -0.97 -36.34 2.72
N LYS A 99 -2.20 -35.84 2.55
CA LYS A 99 -3.40 -36.70 2.48
C LYS A 99 -3.38 -37.60 1.24
N MET A 100 -2.92 -37.09 0.09
CA MET A 100 -2.74 -37.89 -1.12
C MET A 100 -1.78 -39.06 -0.89
N LEU A 101 -0.61 -38.79 -0.29
CA LEU A 101 0.36 -39.85 0.05
C LEU A 101 -0.24 -40.91 0.96
N LYS A 102 -0.98 -40.50 2.01
CA LYS A 102 -1.68 -41.44 2.90
C LYS A 102 -2.71 -42.31 2.19
N ASN A 103 -3.30 -41.80 1.12
CA ASN A 103 -4.29 -42.50 0.32
C ASN A 103 -3.66 -43.31 -0.84
N GLY A 104 -2.33 -43.51 -0.84
CA GLY A 104 -1.62 -44.23 -1.90
C GLY A 104 -1.54 -43.49 -3.23
N LYS A 105 -1.87 -42.20 -3.27
CA LYS A 105 -1.72 -41.35 -4.47
C LYS A 105 -0.34 -40.74 -4.53
N ASN A 106 0.14 -40.51 -5.75
CA ASN A 106 1.47 -39.96 -6.02
C ASN A 106 1.38 -38.45 -6.36
N PRO A 107 1.49 -37.53 -5.38
CA PRO A 107 1.57 -36.11 -5.69
C PRO A 107 2.79 -35.78 -6.55
N LEU A 108 2.64 -34.80 -7.44
CA LEU A 108 3.69 -34.34 -8.33
C LEU A 108 4.87 -33.81 -7.50
N LYS A 109 6.02 -34.46 -7.67
CA LYS A 109 7.29 -34.09 -7.05
C LYS A 109 8.00 -33.08 -7.94
N ILE A 110 8.40 -31.94 -7.38
CA ILE A 110 9.19 -30.94 -8.08
C ILE A 110 10.34 -30.44 -7.21
N PHE A 111 11.48 -30.16 -7.82
CA PHE A 111 12.56 -29.45 -7.16
C PHE A 111 12.36 -27.94 -7.33
N LEU A 112 12.17 -27.23 -6.22
CA LEU A 112 12.09 -25.78 -6.19
C LEU A 112 13.16 -25.24 -5.26
N ASN A 113 14.07 -24.43 -5.82
CA ASN A 113 15.10 -23.72 -5.06
C ASN A 113 15.91 -24.66 -4.13
N GLY A 114 16.33 -25.82 -4.66
CA GLY A 114 17.11 -26.82 -3.92
C GLY A 114 16.31 -27.70 -2.96
N ASN A 115 14.99 -27.52 -2.84
CA ASN A 115 14.14 -28.33 -1.97
C ASN A 115 13.16 -29.18 -2.80
N LEU A 116 13.06 -30.47 -2.45
CA LEU A 116 12.02 -31.35 -2.99
C LEU A 116 10.67 -30.97 -2.40
N THR A 117 9.72 -30.61 -3.26
CA THR A 117 8.37 -30.18 -2.88
C THR A 117 7.32 -31.05 -3.54
N TYR A 118 6.24 -31.35 -2.81
CA TYR A 118 5.10 -32.12 -3.29
C TYR A 118 3.92 -31.19 -3.57
N LEU A 119 3.37 -31.27 -4.78
CA LEU A 119 2.21 -30.48 -5.20
C LEU A 119 0.91 -31.27 -5.01
N PRO A 120 -0.24 -30.59 -4.80
CA PRO A 120 -1.52 -31.23 -4.48
C PRO A 120 -2.24 -31.79 -5.72
N PHE A 121 -1.51 -32.33 -6.70
CA PHE A 121 -2.01 -32.95 -7.92
C PHE A 121 -0.93 -33.85 -8.52
N GLU A 122 -1.32 -34.85 -9.32
CA GLU A 122 -0.43 -35.93 -9.77
C GLU A 122 0.37 -35.56 -11.03
N HIS A 123 -0.25 -34.86 -11.98
CA HIS A 123 0.33 -34.47 -13.26
C HIS A 123 0.01 -33.01 -13.65
N LEU A 124 0.84 -32.45 -14.53
CA LEU A 124 0.71 -31.09 -15.07
C LEU A 124 0.71 -31.12 -16.61
N ASP A 125 -0.05 -32.03 -17.19
CA ASP A 125 -0.09 -32.18 -18.65
C ASP A 125 -0.96 -31.11 -19.29
N LYS A 126 -0.47 -30.53 -20.37
CA LYS A 126 -1.23 -29.57 -21.17
C LYS A 126 -2.30 -30.36 -21.94
N PRO A 127 -3.60 -30.05 -21.76
CA PRO A 127 -4.63 -30.74 -22.50
C PRO A 127 -4.50 -30.45 -24.00
N SER A 128 -4.73 -31.47 -24.80
CA SER A 128 -4.77 -31.40 -26.26
C SER A 128 -6.19 -31.72 -26.73
N LEU A 129 -6.74 -30.91 -27.62
CA LEU A 129 -8.03 -31.22 -28.24
C LEU A 129 -7.84 -32.44 -29.16
N LYS A 130 -8.34 -33.60 -28.76
CA LYS A 130 -8.25 -34.81 -29.58
C LYS A 130 -9.24 -34.73 -30.75
N GLY A 131 -8.73 -34.84 -31.99
CA GLY A 131 -9.49 -35.28 -33.16
C GLY A 131 -10.34 -34.25 -33.92
N SER A 132 -9.83 -33.09 -34.34
CA SER A 132 -10.64 -32.22 -35.22
C SER A 132 -10.84 -32.77 -36.64
N LYS A 133 -9.98 -33.68 -37.12
CA LYS A 133 -9.93 -34.07 -38.53
C LYS A 133 -10.84 -35.24 -38.95
N TYR A 134 -11.38 -36.02 -38.01
CA TYR A 134 -12.09 -37.29 -38.32
C TYR A 134 -13.33 -37.56 -37.46
N LEU A 135 -13.91 -36.56 -36.80
CA LEU A 135 -15.13 -36.78 -36.01
C LEU A 135 -16.35 -36.81 -36.92
N ASN A 136 -16.96 -37.99 -37.04
CA ASN A 136 -18.08 -38.26 -37.94
C ASN A 136 -19.39 -37.59 -37.49
N SER A 137 -19.46 -37.01 -36.28
CA SER A 137 -20.66 -36.36 -35.77
C SER A 137 -20.41 -35.05 -34.99
N LYS A 138 -21.28 -34.06 -35.23
CA LYS A 138 -21.29 -32.76 -34.52
C LYS A 138 -21.47 -32.91 -33.00
N THR A 139 -22.15 -33.96 -32.56
CA THR A 139 -22.40 -34.27 -31.15
C THR A 139 -21.11 -34.71 -30.44
N GLU A 140 -20.31 -35.56 -31.08
CA GLU A 140 -19.03 -36.02 -30.53
C GLU A 140 -18.00 -34.89 -30.45
N PHE A 141 -17.95 -34.02 -31.47
CA PHE A 141 -17.14 -32.79 -31.43
C PHE A 141 -17.49 -31.90 -30.25
N LYS A 142 -18.79 -31.62 -30.01
CA LYS A 142 -19.23 -30.82 -28.86
C LYS A 142 -18.84 -31.46 -27.52
N LYS A 143 -18.95 -32.78 -27.41
CA LYS A 143 -18.56 -33.53 -26.19
C LYS A 143 -17.05 -33.42 -25.94
N ASN A 144 -16.23 -33.61 -26.97
CA ASN A 144 -14.78 -33.47 -26.89
C ASN A 144 -14.34 -32.04 -26.55
N HIS A 145 -14.97 -31.04 -27.15
CA HIS A 145 -14.72 -29.63 -26.83
C HIS A 145 -15.04 -29.30 -25.37
N LYS A 146 -16.21 -29.74 -24.88
CA LYS A 146 -16.60 -29.54 -23.48
C LYS A 146 -15.63 -30.21 -22.50
N LYS A 147 -15.16 -31.42 -22.82
CA LYS A 147 -14.14 -32.12 -22.03
C LYS A 147 -12.82 -31.33 -22.01
N TYR A 148 -12.34 -30.90 -23.18
CA TYR A 148 -11.14 -30.09 -23.32
C TYR A 148 -11.20 -28.78 -22.52
N GLU A 149 -12.34 -28.09 -22.51
CA GLU A 149 -12.53 -26.88 -21.71
C GLU A 149 -12.39 -27.12 -20.21
N VAL A 150 -12.93 -28.23 -19.71
CA VAL A 150 -12.83 -28.62 -18.30
C VAL A 150 -11.38 -28.94 -17.94
N GLU A 151 -10.70 -29.76 -18.76
CA GLU A 151 -9.28 -30.08 -18.57
C GLU A 151 -8.39 -28.83 -18.64
N THR A 152 -8.70 -27.90 -19.56
CA THR A 152 -7.98 -26.62 -19.69
C THR A 152 -8.17 -25.72 -18.46
N ARG A 153 -9.38 -25.69 -17.90
CA ARG A 153 -9.64 -24.98 -16.64
C ARG A 153 -8.87 -25.58 -15.48
N ASP A 154 -8.82 -26.90 -15.37
CA ASP A 154 -8.06 -27.60 -14.34
C ASP A 154 -6.54 -27.38 -14.50
N TYR A 155 -6.01 -27.49 -15.72
CA TYR A 155 -4.62 -27.18 -16.04
C TYR A 155 -4.24 -25.75 -15.63
N LYS A 156 -5.07 -24.75 -15.99
CA LYS A 156 -4.87 -23.35 -15.56
C LYS A 156 -4.88 -23.21 -14.03
N ARG A 157 -5.74 -23.95 -13.33
CA ARG A 157 -5.78 -23.97 -11.86
C ARG A 157 -4.48 -24.55 -11.29
N LYS A 158 -3.99 -25.67 -11.81
CA LYS A 158 -2.71 -26.31 -11.41
C LYS A 158 -1.52 -25.37 -11.64
N LEU A 159 -1.47 -24.68 -12.78
CA LEU A 159 -0.45 -23.67 -13.05
C LEU A 159 -0.47 -22.52 -12.04
N ARG A 160 -1.65 -22.04 -11.62
CA ARG A 160 -1.75 -21.01 -10.57
C ARG A 160 -1.20 -21.51 -9.23
N ILE A 161 -1.44 -22.77 -8.88
CA ILE A 161 -0.88 -23.38 -7.67
C ILE A 161 0.65 -23.42 -7.76
N LEU A 162 1.20 -23.93 -8.87
CA LEU A 162 2.65 -23.93 -9.11
C LEU A 162 3.25 -22.52 -9.02
N GLY A 163 2.57 -21.52 -9.60
CA GLY A 163 2.98 -20.12 -9.52
C GLY A 163 3.00 -19.59 -8.07
N LEU A 164 2.05 -19.99 -7.23
CA LEU A 164 2.06 -19.66 -5.80
C LEU A 164 3.25 -20.27 -5.07
N TYR A 165 3.61 -21.53 -5.37
CA TYR A 165 4.80 -22.17 -4.80
C TYR A 165 6.09 -21.44 -5.21
N LYS A 166 6.26 -21.13 -6.50
CA LYS A 166 7.42 -20.34 -6.98
C LYS A 166 7.51 -18.99 -6.26
N LYS A 167 6.38 -18.28 -6.14
CA LYS A 167 6.31 -17.00 -5.42
C LYS A 167 6.68 -17.15 -3.94
N TYR A 168 6.16 -18.17 -3.27
CA TYR A 168 6.45 -18.48 -1.87
C TYR A 168 7.94 -18.73 -1.64
N PHE A 169 8.55 -19.63 -2.42
CA PHE A 169 9.97 -19.93 -2.26
C PHE A 169 10.88 -18.73 -2.58
N ASN A 170 10.50 -17.90 -3.54
CA ASN A 170 11.24 -16.66 -3.83
C ASN A 170 11.17 -15.65 -2.67
N ILE A 171 10.05 -15.58 -1.94
CA ILE A 171 9.93 -14.77 -0.72
C ILE A 171 10.80 -15.38 0.39
N TYR A 172 10.69 -16.69 0.61
CA TYR A 172 11.41 -17.42 1.65
C TYR A 172 12.94 -17.32 1.51
N LEU A 173 13.48 -17.42 0.29
CA LEU A 173 14.92 -17.25 0.05
C LEU A 173 15.39 -15.83 0.34
N LYS A 174 14.60 -14.81 -0.03
CA LYS A 174 14.95 -13.41 0.22
C LYS A 174 15.03 -13.10 1.72
N THR A 175 14.27 -13.82 2.55
CA THR A 175 14.33 -13.68 4.02
C THR A 175 15.44 -14.48 4.69
N LYS A 176 16.07 -15.44 3.99
CA LYS A 176 17.19 -16.24 4.55
C LYS A 176 18.58 -15.65 4.24
N LYS A 177 18.69 -14.85 3.18
CA LYS A 177 19.98 -14.31 2.70
C LYS A 177 20.36 -12.94 3.30
N GLY A 178 19.52 -12.34 4.14
CA GLY A 178 19.77 -11.06 4.79
C GLY A 178 19.24 -11.07 6.20
#